data_AF-A0A7K5TES9-F1
#
_entry.id   AF-A0A7K5TES9-F1
#
_cell.length_a   1.000
_cell.length_b   1.000
_cell.length_c   1.000
_cell.angle_alpha   90.00
_cell.angle_beta   90.00
_cell.angle_gamma   90.00
#
_symmetry.space_group_name_H-M   'P 1'
#
loop_
_entity.id
_entity.type
_entity.pdbx_description
1 polymer ?
#
loop_
_entity_poly.entity_id
_entity_poly.type
_entity_poly.pdbx_seq_one_letter_code
_entity_poly.pdbx_strand_id
1 'polypeptide(L)'
;SRFWFPCVDSYSELCTWKLEYTVDAAMVAVSNGDLVETVYTHDMRKKTFHYMLTIPTAASNISLAIGPFEILVDPYMHEVTHFCLPQLLPLLKHTTSYLHEVFEFYEEILTCRYPYSCFKTVFIDEAYVEVAAYASMSIFSTNLLHSAMIIDETPLTRRCLAQALAQQFFGCFISRMSW
;
A
#
# COMPACT_ATOMS: atom_id res chain seq x y z
N SER A 1 -7.16 13.44 2.58
CA SER A 1 -8.39 13.42 1.77
C SER A 1 -8.79 14.82 1.29
N ARG A 2 -9.04 15.80 2.20
CA ARG A 2 -9.58 17.15 1.88
C ARG A 2 -8.84 17.94 0.79
N PHE A 3 -7.53 17.76 0.67
CA PHE A 3 -6.72 18.44 -0.33
C PHE A 3 -6.74 17.77 -1.71
N TRP A 4 -7.23 16.53 -1.79
CA TRP A 4 -7.19 15.74 -3.02
C TRP A 4 -8.53 15.75 -3.76
N PHE A 5 -9.65 15.52 -3.06
CA PHE A 5 -10.98 15.59 -3.65
C PHE A 5 -12.03 15.97 -2.59
N PRO A 6 -13.19 16.53 -2.99
CA PRO A 6 -14.24 16.92 -2.05
C PRO A 6 -14.87 15.67 -1.42
N CYS A 7 -14.71 15.50 -0.11
CA CYS A 7 -15.30 14.41 0.65
C CYS A 7 -15.65 14.85 2.07
N VAL A 8 -16.56 14.12 2.72
CA VAL A 8 -16.77 14.24 4.17
C VAL A 8 -15.58 13.59 4.87
N ASP A 9 -14.68 14.43 5.36
CA ASP A 9 -13.48 13.97 6.05
C ASP A 9 -13.75 13.75 7.53
N SER A 10 -14.48 12.66 7.80
CA SER A 10 -14.76 12.10 9.12
C SER A 10 -14.25 10.65 9.20
N TYR A 11 -13.76 10.27 10.37
CA TYR A 11 -13.36 8.88 10.66
C TYR A 11 -14.56 7.95 10.87
N SER A 12 -15.74 8.50 11.15
CA SER A 12 -16.98 7.76 11.39
C SER A 12 -17.75 7.43 10.10
N GLU A 13 -17.50 8.16 9.01
CA GLU A 13 -18.22 7.98 7.76
C GLU A 13 -17.51 6.92 6.92
N LEU A 14 -18.03 5.70 6.97
CA LEU A 14 -17.47 4.55 6.26
C LEU A 14 -18.18 4.36 4.92
N CYS A 15 -17.41 4.41 3.83
CA CYS A 15 -17.93 4.27 2.46
C CYS A 15 -17.22 3.13 1.73
N THR A 16 -17.84 2.60 0.67
CA THR A 16 -17.19 1.75 -0.34
C THR A 16 -16.82 2.58 -1.56
N TRP A 17 -15.74 2.20 -2.25
CA TRP A 17 -15.05 3.10 -3.17
C TRP A 17 -14.83 2.43 -4.52
N LYS A 18 -15.26 3.12 -5.58
CA LYS A 18 -14.88 2.81 -6.96
C LYS A 18 -13.96 3.92 -7.44
N LEU A 19 -12.75 3.55 -7.83
CA LEU A 19 -11.66 4.46 -8.10
C LEU A 19 -11.14 4.22 -9.51
N GLU A 20 -11.07 5.27 -10.31
CA GLU A 20 -10.66 5.20 -11.70
C GLU A 20 -9.57 6.23 -11.97
N TYR A 21 -8.40 5.77 -12.41
CA TYR A 21 -7.25 6.64 -12.64
C TYR A 21 -6.67 6.44 -14.02
N THR A 22 -6.77 7.47 -14.85
CA THR A 22 -6.09 7.53 -16.14
C THR A 22 -4.71 8.16 -15.98
N VAL A 23 -3.66 7.38 -16.22
CA VAL A 23 -2.26 7.80 -16.11
C VAL A 23 -1.51 7.55 -17.43
N ASP A 24 -0.32 8.11 -17.55
CA ASP A 24 0.57 7.84 -18.68
C ASP A 24 0.87 6.33 -18.79
N ALA A 25 1.00 5.79 -20.01
CA ALA A 25 1.24 4.37 -20.22
C ALA A 25 2.54 3.84 -19.61
N ALA A 26 3.54 4.71 -19.38
CA ALA A 26 4.79 4.34 -18.71
C ALA A 26 4.64 4.29 -17.17
N MET A 27 3.56 4.84 -16.62
CA MET A 27 3.34 4.94 -15.18
C MET A 27 2.37 3.86 -14.68
N VAL A 28 2.50 3.51 -13.41
CA VAL A 28 1.60 2.62 -12.69
C VAL A 28 0.91 3.44 -11.60
N ALA A 29 -0.42 3.38 -11.57
CA ALA A 29 -1.21 3.94 -10.49
C ALA A 29 -1.48 2.84 -9.47
N VAL A 30 -1.16 3.08 -8.21
CA VAL A 30 -1.41 2.17 -7.09
C VAL A 30 -2.34 2.87 -6.11
N SER A 31 -3.47 2.23 -5.82
CA SER A 31 -4.50 2.74 -4.92
C SER A 31 -5.05 1.60 -4.06
N ASN A 32 -5.89 1.96 -3.09
CA ASN A 32 -6.57 1.06 -2.18
C ASN A 32 -7.62 0.19 -2.92
N GLY A 33 -7.92 -0.98 -2.36
CA GLY A 33 -8.88 -1.96 -2.90
C GLY A 33 -8.27 -2.89 -3.94
N ASP A 34 -9.11 -3.67 -4.61
CA ASP A 34 -8.69 -4.62 -5.63
C ASP A 34 -8.51 -3.96 -6.98
N LEU A 35 -7.48 -4.35 -7.73
CA LEU A 35 -7.35 -3.98 -9.13
C LEU A 35 -8.30 -4.87 -9.94
N VAL A 36 -9.41 -4.31 -10.38
CA VAL A 36 -10.45 -5.04 -11.13
C VAL A 36 -10.07 -5.14 -12.60
N GLU A 37 -9.62 -4.03 -13.18
CA GLU A 37 -9.33 -3.94 -14.60
C GLU A 37 -8.28 -2.87 -14.89
N THR A 38 -7.49 -3.09 -15.94
CA THR A 38 -6.62 -2.06 -16.52
C THR A 38 -6.86 -1.98 -18.01
N VAL A 39 -7.33 -0.82 -18.48
CA VAL A 39 -7.71 -0.60 -19.87
C VAL A 39 -6.78 0.43 -20.50
N TYR A 40 -6.30 0.18 -21.71
CA TYR A 40 -5.58 1.21 -22.45
C TYR A 40 -6.55 2.14 -23.14
N THR A 41 -6.23 3.44 -23.16
CA THR A 41 -6.91 4.39 -24.04
C THR A 41 -6.75 3.96 -25.51
N HIS A 42 -7.70 4.35 -26.35
CA HIS A 42 -7.72 3.98 -27.78
C HIS A 42 -6.38 4.28 -28.49
N ASP A 43 -5.70 5.36 -28.09
CA ASP A 43 -4.44 5.80 -28.69
C ASP A 43 -3.20 5.16 -28.04
N MET A 44 -3.37 4.23 -27.10
CA MET A 44 -2.34 3.49 -26.34
C MET A 44 -1.34 4.34 -25.55
N ARG A 45 -1.54 5.67 -25.47
CA ARG A 45 -0.66 6.61 -24.74
C ARG A 45 -0.91 6.65 -23.24
N LYS A 46 -2.13 6.31 -22.82
CA LYS A 46 -2.55 6.32 -21.42
C LYS A 46 -3.21 5.00 -21.05
N LYS A 47 -3.17 4.67 -19.76
CA LYS A 47 -3.81 3.52 -19.15
C LYS A 47 -4.78 4.00 -18.07
N THR A 48 -5.94 3.37 -17.98
CA THR A 48 -6.91 3.58 -16.92
C THR A 48 -6.93 2.37 -16.00
N PHE A 49 -6.65 2.60 -14.71
CA PHE A 49 -6.73 1.60 -13.66
C PHE A 49 -8.08 1.70 -12.95
N HIS A 50 -8.81 0.59 -12.87
CA HIS A 50 -10.08 0.49 -12.15
C HIS A 50 -9.85 -0.27 -10.83
N TYR A 51 -9.85 0.47 -9.73
CA TYR A 51 -9.76 -0.05 -8.38
C TYR A 51 -11.13 -0.08 -7.71
N MET A 52 -11.39 -1.12 -6.92
CA MET A 52 -12.62 -1.25 -6.14
C MET A 52 -12.31 -1.68 -4.71
N LEU A 53 -12.68 -0.84 -3.73
CA LEU A 53 -12.59 -1.16 -2.32
C LEU A 53 -14.00 -1.43 -1.78
N THR A 54 -14.30 -2.72 -1.58
CA THR A 54 -15.58 -3.20 -1.07
C THR A 54 -15.71 -3.09 0.44
N ILE A 55 -14.58 -3.00 1.16
CA ILE A 55 -14.54 -2.89 2.61
C ILE A 55 -14.83 -1.44 3.02
N PRO A 56 -15.86 -1.17 3.85
CA PRO A 56 -16.21 0.18 4.27
C PRO A 56 -15.05 0.86 4.98
N THR A 57 -14.58 1.97 4.40
CA THR A 57 -13.37 2.66 4.85
C THR A 57 -13.62 4.17 4.86
N ALA A 58 -13.08 4.85 5.87
CA ALA A 58 -13.11 6.30 5.97
C ALA A 58 -12.26 6.98 4.90
N ALA A 59 -12.64 8.21 4.52
CA ALA A 59 -11.99 8.91 3.42
C ALA A 59 -10.55 9.32 3.65
N SER A 60 -10.15 9.43 4.90
CA SER A 60 -8.77 9.68 5.32
C SER A 60 -7.81 8.54 4.96
N ASN A 61 -8.32 7.31 4.80
CA ASN A 61 -7.51 6.12 4.58
C ASN A 61 -7.29 5.78 3.10
N ILE A 62 -7.56 6.72 2.20
CA ILE A 62 -7.44 6.49 0.77
C ILE A 62 -6.33 7.34 0.21
N SER A 63 -5.52 6.70 -0.62
CA SER A 63 -4.28 7.20 -1.16
C SER A 63 -4.07 6.69 -2.56
N LEU A 64 -3.29 7.45 -3.31
CA LEU A 64 -2.93 7.18 -4.68
C LEU A 64 -1.45 7.48 -4.85
N ALA A 65 -0.70 6.48 -5.30
CA ALA A 65 0.69 6.63 -5.71
C ALA A 65 0.79 6.41 -7.22
N ILE A 66 1.40 7.34 -7.95
CA ILE A 66 1.62 7.22 -9.39
C ILE A 66 3.11 7.41 -9.65
N GLY A 67 3.71 6.46 -10.36
CA GLY A 67 5.13 6.52 -10.70
C GLY A 67 5.54 5.40 -11.65
N PRO A 68 6.80 5.41 -12.11
CA PRO A 68 7.35 4.37 -12.96
C PRO A 68 7.69 3.13 -12.14
N PHE A 69 6.69 2.55 -11.46
CA PHE A 69 6.94 1.50 -10.48
C PHE A 69 7.28 0.16 -11.14
N GLU A 70 8.32 -0.48 -10.61
CA GLU A 70 8.55 -1.90 -10.79
C GLU A 70 7.74 -2.69 -9.76
N ILE A 71 7.16 -3.81 -10.20
CA ILE A 71 6.25 -4.63 -9.39
C ILE A 71 6.99 -5.89 -8.95
N LEU A 72 6.97 -6.16 -7.65
CA LEU A 72 7.45 -7.40 -7.04
C LEU A 72 6.30 -8.04 -6.28
N VAL A 73 5.84 -9.20 -6.74
CA VAL A 73 4.89 -10.03 -5.98
C VAL A 73 5.69 -10.90 -5.01
N ASP A 74 5.24 -10.97 -3.76
CA ASP A 74 5.90 -11.80 -2.76
C ASP A 74 5.83 -13.29 -3.16
N PRO A 75 6.96 -14.04 -3.03
CA PRO A 75 7.02 -15.43 -3.44
C PRO A 75 6.27 -16.39 -2.50
N TYR A 76 6.08 -16.03 -1.24
CA TYR A 76 5.43 -16.85 -0.22
C TYR A 76 3.94 -16.50 -0.09
N MET A 77 3.59 -15.23 -0.27
CA MET A 77 2.21 -14.74 -0.14
C MET A 77 1.79 -13.90 -1.35
N HIS A 78 1.14 -14.52 -2.34
CA HIS A 78 0.76 -13.85 -3.60
C HIS A 78 -0.18 -12.64 -3.44
N GLU A 79 -0.84 -12.50 -2.30
CA GLU A 79 -1.69 -11.36 -1.94
C GLU A 79 -0.88 -10.11 -1.58
N VAL A 80 0.43 -10.26 -1.34
CA VAL A 80 1.37 -9.18 -1.03
C VAL A 80 2.08 -8.72 -2.29
N THR A 81 1.95 -7.43 -2.61
CA THR A 81 2.60 -6.82 -3.77
C THR A 81 3.39 -5.58 -3.36
N HIS A 82 4.59 -5.45 -3.90
CA HIS A 82 5.50 -4.36 -3.63
C HIS A 82 5.77 -3.54 -4.88
N PHE A 83 5.85 -2.23 -4.71
CA PHE A 83 6.07 -1.25 -5.77
C PHE A 83 7.25 -0.37 -5.36
N CYS A 84 8.26 -0.25 -6.23
CA CYS A 84 9.37 0.67 -6.01
C CYS A 84 9.75 1.37 -7.30
N LEU A 85 10.51 2.46 -7.18
CA LEU A 85 11.11 3.11 -8.34
C LEU A 85 12.09 2.15 -9.07
N PRO A 86 12.34 2.36 -10.37
CA PRO A 86 13.22 1.49 -11.14
C PRO A 86 14.62 1.43 -10.52
N GLN A 87 15.34 0.33 -10.76
CA GLN A 87 16.71 0.07 -10.27
C GLN A 87 16.83 -0.24 -8.75
N LEU A 88 15.74 -0.11 -7.97
CA LEU A 88 15.74 -0.42 -6.53
C LEU A 88 15.24 -1.83 -6.20
N LEU A 89 14.83 -2.61 -7.20
CA LEU A 89 14.25 -3.94 -7.04
C LEU A 89 15.12 -4.93 -6.22
N PRO A 90 16.46 -4.98 -6.37
CA PRO A 90 17.28 -5.86 -5.53
C PRO A 90 17.23 -5.50 -4.05
N LEU A 91 17.18 -4.20 -3.72
CA LEU A 91 17.06 -3.70 -2.34
C LEU A 91 15.68 -4.04 -1.78
N LEU A 92 14.64 -3.83 -2.59
CA LEU A 92 13.25 -4.16 -2.23
C LEU A 92 13.12 -5.64 -1.86
N LYS A 93 13.63 -6.55 -2.72
CA LYS A 93 13.58 -8.00 -2.48
C LYS A 93 14.17 -8.40 -1.13
N HIS A 94 15.29 -7.81 -0.74
CA HIS A 94 15.90 -8.10 0.55
C HIS A 94 15.08 -7.50 1.70
N THR A 95 14.66 -6.25 1.54
CA THR A 95 13.96 -5.50 2.58
C THR A 95 12.61 -6.12 2.93
N THR A 96 11.87 -6.63 1.92
CA THR A 96 10.52 -7.14 2.10
C THR A 96 10.45 -8.64 2.35
N SER A 97 11.57 -9.37 2.29
CA SER A 97 11.57 -10.83 2.40
C SER A 97 10.97 -11.35 3.71
N TYR A 98 11.04 -10.56 4.78
CA TYR A 98 10.52 -10.90 6.12
C TYR A 98 9.02 -10.63 6.28
N LEU A 99 8.37 -9.95 5.32
CA LEU A 99 7.02 -9.44 5.54
C LEU A 99 5.99 -10.57 5.73
N HIS A 100 6.11 -11.68 5.00
CA HIS A 100 5.24 -12.85 5.16
C HIS A 100 5.27 -13.41 6.59
N GLU A 101 6.43 -13.47 7.24
CA GLU A 101 6.55 -13.92 8.65
C GLU A 101 5.80 -12.99 9.61
N VAL A 102 5.79 -11.67 9.34
CA VAL A 102 5.04 -10.69 10.15
C VAL A 102 3.54 -10.90 9.99
N PHE A 103 3.08 -11.19 8.77
CA PHE A 103 1.68 -11.53 8.51
C PHE A 103 1.26 -12.76 9.31
N GLU A 104 1.99 -13.87 9.16
CA GLU A 104 1.70 -15.11 9.88
C GLU A 104 1.65 -14.90 11.39
N PHE A 105 2.62 -14.17 11.94
CA PHE A 105 2.69 -13.87 13.36
C PHE A 105 1.50 -13.03 13.86
N TYR A 106 1.07 -12.02 13.11
CA TYR A 106 -0.09 -11.21 13.49
C TYR A 106 -1.41 -11.96 13.33
N GLU A 107 -1.56 -12.79 12.30
CA GLU A 107 -2.74 -13.63 12.15
C GLU A 107 -2.85 -14.67 13.27
N GLU A 108 -1.72 -15.24 13.73
CA GLU A 108 -1.68 -16.15 14.88
C GLU A 108 -2.08 -15.44 16.18
N ILE A 109 -1.49 -14.27 16.47
CA ILE A 109 -1.78 -13.50 17.69
C ILE A 109 -3.23 -13.03 17.73
N LEU A 110 -3.71 -12.46 16.61
CA LEU A 110 -5.05 -11.90 16.53
C LEU A 110 -6.12 -12.97 16.31
N THR A 111 -5.71 -14.20 15.99
CA THR A 111 -6.61 -15.31 15.60
C THR A 111 -7.58 -14.90 14.49
N CYS A 112 -7.12 -14.01 13.60
CA CYS A 112 -7.92 -13.36 12.59
C CYS A 112 -7.06 -13.18 11.34
N ARG A 113 -7.61 -13.55 10.18
CA ARG A 113 -6.94 -13.31 8.90
C ARG A 113 -6.90 -11.83 8.56
N TYR A 114 -5.93 -11.46 7.75
CA TYR A 114 -5.85 -10.10 7.21
C TYR A 114 -7.18 -9.71 6.51
N PRO A 115 -7.78 -8.57 6.86
CA PRO A 115 -9.16 -8.26 6.48
C PRO A 115 -9.33 -7.84 5.02
N TYR A 116 -8.25 -7.47 4.33
CA TYR A 116 -8.28 -7.10 2.92
C TYR A 116 -7.78 -8.26 2.04
N SER A 117 -8.19 -8.25 0.78
CA SER A 117 -7.81 -9.22 -0.26
C SER A 117 -6.35 -9.13 -0.70
N CYS A 118 -5.72 -7.97 -0.54
CA CYS A 118 -4.32 -7.76 -0.89
C CYS A 118 -3.66 -6.72 0.01
N PHE A 119 -2.34 -6.81 0.14
CA PHE A 119 -1.51 -5.83 0.82
C PHE A 119 -0.49 -5.24 -0.15
N LYS A 120 -0.58 -3.93 -0.39
CA LYS A 120 0.32 -3.22 -1.28
C LYS A 120 1.33 -2.39 -0.49
N THR A 121 2.59 -2.46 -0.85
CA THR A 121 3.61 -1.53 -0.33
C THR A 121 4.18 -0.70 -1.45
N VAL A 122 4.30 0.61 -1.24
CA VAL A 122 4.87 1.52 -2.23
C VAL A 122 6.02 2.28 -1.59
N PHE A 123 7.22 2.16 -2.16
CA PHE A 123 8.40 2.91 -1.73
C PHE A 123 8.59 4.14 -2.63
N ILE A 124 8.59 5.32 -2.03
CA ILE A 124 8.67 6.62 -2.71
C ILE A 124 9.77 7.47 -2.06
N ASP A 125 10.52 8.22 -2.89
CA ASP A 125 11.62 9.05 -2.42
C ASP A 125 11.14 10.29 -1.65
N GLU A 126 10.12 10.98 -2.18
CA GLU A 126 9.51 12.15 -1.56
C GLU A 126 8.36 11.79 -0.60
N ALA A 127 8.58 10.82 0.29
CA ALA A 127 7.59 10.49 1.31
C ALA A 127 7.57 11.56 2.41
N TYR A 128 6.42 12.20 2.65
CA TYR A 128 6.26 13.20 3.72
C TYR A 128 6.44 12.61 5.13
N VAL A 129 6.11 11.32 5.30
CA VAL A 129 6.29 10.55 6.53
C VAL A 129 7.02 9.26 6.17
N GLU A 130 7.85 8.74 7.07
CA GLU A 130 8.56 7.47 6.87
C GLU A 130 7.61 6.29 6.61
N VAL A 131 6.47 6.28 7.30
CA VAL A 131 5.42 5.25 7.21
C VAL A 131 4.06 5.92 7.18
N ALA A 132 3.31 5.68 6.09
CA ALA A 132 1.91 6.07 5.97
C ALA A 132 1.07 4.85 5.63
N ALA A 133 0.34 4.33 6.62
CA ALA A 133 -0.56 3.20 6.46
C ALA A 133 -1.95 3.67 6.01
N TYR A 134 -2.47 3.07 4.94
CA TYR A 134 -3.78 3.30 4.36
C TYR A 134 -4.51 1.96 4.18
N ALA A 135 -5.78 1.96 3.78
CA ALA A 135 -6.53 0.70 3.62
C ALA A 135 -5.93 -0.16 2.50
N SER A 136 -5.57 -1.42 2.75
CA SER A 136 -4.92 -2.34 1.78
C SER A 136 -3.59 -1.85 1.15
N MET A 137 -3.07 -0.69 1.56
CA MET A 137 -1.87 -0.09 0.96
C MET A 137 -1.07 0.69 2.01
N SER A 138 0.25 0.56 2.00
CA SER A 138 1.16 1.36 2.83
C SER A 138 2.23 2.02 1.98
N ILE A 139 2.44 3.31 2.21
CA ILE A 139 3.46 4.10 1.53
C ILE A 139 4.64 4.29 2.49
N PHE A 140 5.83 4.02 2.00
CA PHE A 140 7.08 4.05 2.74
C PHE A 140 8.09 4.97 2.06
N SER A 141 9.00 5.53 2.84
CA SER A 141 10.18 6.19 2.28
C SER A 141 11.16 5.18 1.69
N THR A 142 11.77 5.50 0.55
CA THR A 142 12.90 4.75 -0.04
C THR A 142 14.10 4.64 0.91
N ASN A 143 14.23 5.53 1.90
CA ASN A 143 15.30 5.48 2.91
C ASN A 143 15.30 4.20 3.74
N LEU A 144 14.16 3.49 3.81
CA LEU A 144 14.05 2.21 4.50
C LEU A 144 14.61 1.04 3.66
N LEU A 145 14.81 1.24 2.36
CA LEU A 145 15.38 0.21 1.50
C LEU A 145 16.87 0.05 1.78
N HIS A 146 17.27 -1.18 2.09
CA HIS A 146 18.66 -1.48 2.39
C HIS A 146 19.09 -2.81 1.76
N SER A 147 20.40 -2.92 1.54
CA SER A 147 21.01 -4.17 1.06
C SER A 147 21.33 -5.10 2.22
N ALA A 148 21.54 -6.38 1.93
CA ALA A 148 21.95 -7.38 2.93
C ALA A 148 23.29 -7.08 3.63
N MET A 149 24.07 -6.12 3.12
CA MET A 149 25.32 -5.69 3.74
C MET A 149 25.11 -4.67 4.87
N ILE A 150 23.92 -4.06 4.97
CA ILE A 150 23.60 -3.02 5.96
C ILE A 150 22.68 -3.62 7.03
N ILE A 151 23.28 -4.04 8.14
CA ILE A 151 22.59 -4.79 9.21
C ILE A 151 21.87 -3.84 10.19
N ASP A 152 22.40 -2.64 10.40
CA ASP A 152 21.88 -1.69 11.39
C ASP A 152 20.47 -1.18 11.04
N GLU A 153 20.15 -1.10 9.75
CA GLU A 153 18.84 -0.66 9.24
C GLU A 153 17.77 -1.78 9.26
N THR A 154 18.20 -3.05 9.35
CA THR A 154 17.30 -4.20 9.39
C THR A 154 16.25 -4.12 10.51
N PRO A 155 16.60 -3.87 11.79
CA PRO A 155 15.60 -3.76 12.86
C PRO A 155 14.66 -2.56 12.69
N LEU A 156 15.18 -1.42 12.22
CA LEU A 156 14.38 -0.21 12.01
C LEU A 156 13.34 -0.42 10.92
N THR A 157 13.77 -0.96 9.78
CA THR A 157 12.90 -1.21 8.63
C THR A 157 11.81 -2.24 8.96
N ARG A 158 12.19 -3.36 9.60
CA ARG A 158 11.22 -4.38 10.01
C ARG A 158 10.20 -3.83 11.00
N ARG A 159 10.63 -2.97 11.93
CA ARG A 159 9.73 -2.27 12.85
C ARG A 159 8.74 -1.38 12.09
N CYS A 160 9.20 -0.61 11.10
CA CYS A 160 8.34 0.26 10.29
C CYS A 160 7.32 -0.54 9.47
N LEU A 161 7.73 -1.66 8.86
CA LEU A 161 6.83 -2.56 8.13
C LEU A 161 5.77 -3.19 9.06
N ALA A 162 6.20 -3.69 10.22
CA ALA A 162 5.30 -4.26 11.22
C ALA A 162 4.32 -3.22 11.76
N GLN A 163 4.80 -1.99 12.03
CA GLN A 163 3.96 -0.88 12.44
C GLN A 163 2.90 -0.54 11.39
N ALA A 164 3.27 -0.51 10.10
CA ALA A 164 2.31 -0.24 9.03
C ALA A 164 1.22 -1.31 8.97
N LEU A 165 1.60 -2.59 9.07
CA LEU A 165 0.64 -3.69 9.08
C LEU A 165 -0.31 -3.61 10.29
N ALA A 166 0.21 -3.36 11.49
CA ALA A 166 -0.60 -3.19 12.68
C ALA A 166 -1.56 -1.98 12.56
N GLN A 167 -1.09 -0.86 11.99
CA GLN A 167 -1.93 0.31 11.74
C GLN A 167 -3.05 0.04 10.73
N GLN A 168 -2.87 -0.88 9.78
CA GLN A 168 -3.97 -1.27 8.90
C GLN A 168 -5.05 -2.08 9.63
N PHE A 169 -4.66 -3.02 10.48
CA PHE A 169 -5.62 -3.76 11.32
C PHE A 169 -6.41 -2.83 12.25
N PHE A 170 -5.72 -1.95 12.99
CA PHE A 170 -6.35 -1.17 14.06
C PHE A 170 -6.74 0.27 13.69
N GLY A 171 -6.27 0.78 12.55
CA GLY A 171 -6.54 2.14 12.09
C GLY A 171 -7.35 2.22 10.80
N CYS A 172 -7.31 1.16 9.97
CA CYS A 172 -8.07 1.12 8.72
C CYS A 172 -9.30 0.22 8.83
N PHE A 173 -9.17 -0.96 9.44
CA PHE A 173 -10.28 -1.88 9.61
C PHE A 173 -11.14 -1.54 10.84
N ILE A 174 -10.51 -1.27 11.99
CA ILE A 174 -11.20 -0.77 13.17
C ILE A 174 -11.17 0.76 13.15
N SER A 175 -12.32 1.39 12.90
CA SER A 175 -12.44 2.85 12.84
C SER A 175 -12.84 3.45 14.19
N ARG A 176 -12.24 4.59 14.54
CA ARG A 176 -12.59 5.39 15.72
C ARG A 176 -13.79 6.28 15.43
N MET A 177 -14.69 6.47 16.39
CA MET A 177 -15.82 7.40 16.22
C MET A 177 -15.42 8.88 16.35
N SER A 178 -14.36 9.18 17.11
CA SER A 178 -13.80 10.53 17.25
C SER A 178 -12.29 10.48 17.49
N TRP A 179 -11.65 11.65 17.41
CA TRP A 179 -10.29 11.86 17.91
C TRP A 179 -10.23 11.86 19.43
#